data_AF-A0A9Q1I8W8-F1
#
_entry.id   AF-A0A9Q1I8W8-F1
#
_cell.length_a   1.000
_cell.length_b   1.000
_cell.length_c   1.000
_cell.angle_alpha   90.00
_cell.angle_beta   90.00
_cell.angle_gamma   90.00
#
_symmetry.space_group_name_H-M   'P 1'
#
loop_
_entity.id
_entity.type
_entity.pdbx_description
1 polymer ?
#
loop_
_entity_poly.entity_id
_entity_poly.type
_entity_poly.pdbx_seq_one_letter_code
_entity_poly.pdbx_strand_id
1 'polypeptide(L)'
;HYPGSPSEDNQVLLVILVSLVPLLILAVLVIATFYWYRVYRRRKLNQEWENRKPKQRKGVDCSEACAIMISDRDSDSSSTHANNLNHNTELLPIELDLQVGKGRFAEVYKAKLKQSSSEQFETVAVKIFPDEEYASWKNEKDIFSDIDLKHENVLHFLTAEERKVEKQYWLITAYHPRGNLQEYLTRHIISWQDLWLLGGSLARGVAHLHSDHTPCGRPKVPIVHRDLKSSNVLVKGDLTCCLCDFGLGLRLDNSLSVDDLANSGQVGTARYMAPEVLESRINLENIESFKQTDVYSMALVLWEITSRCNAIGEVKDYEPPFGSKVREHPCVESMKDNVLRDRGRPEIPSSWNSHQGVQLVCATINECWDHDPEARLTAHCVAERFHDMDHMDKLSGRSCSEEKIPEDCSVSDGK
;
A
#
# COMPACT_ATOMS: atom_id res chain seq x y z
N HIS A 1 43.12 18.13 -63.04
CA HIS A 1 42.66 17.94 -61.66
C HIS A 1 41.31 18.63 -61.49
N TYR A 2 40.22 17.87 -61.51
CA TYR A 2 38.89 18.34 -61.12
C TYR A 2 38.59 17.80 -59.71
N PRO A 3 38.10 18.62 -58.75
CA PRO A 3 37.64 18.09 -57.48
C PRO A 3 36.28 17.41 -57.69
N GLY A 4 36.15 16.18 -57.17
CA GLY A 4 34.96 15.35 -57.33
C GLY A 4 33.69 15.98 -56.75
N SER A 5 32.58 15.78 -57.47
CA SER A 5 31.23 16.11 -57.03
C SER A 5 30.88 15.37 -55.73
N PRO A 6 30.26 16.02 -54.73
CA PRO A 6 29.80 15.33 -53.53
C PRO A 6 28.73 14.29 -53.87
N SER A 7 28.80 13.12 -53.25
CA SER A 7 27.81 12.04 -53.38
C SER A 7 26.41 12.49 -52.93
N GLU A 8 25.36 11.99 -53.57
CA GLU A 8 23.96 12.35 -53.31
C GLU A 8 23.58 12.19 -51.81
N ASP A 9 24.17 11.20 -51.13
CA ASP A 9 23.97 10.97 -49.68
C ASP A 9 24.38 12.17 -48.81
N ASN A 10 25.43 12.90 -49.19
CA ASN A 10 25.87 14.08 -48.44
C ASN A 10 24.90 15.25 -48.59
N GLN A 11 24.17 15.34 -49.71
CA GLN A 11 23.17 16.39 -49.89
C GLN A 11 21.92 16.12 -49.05
N VAL A 12 21.47 14.86 -48.99
CA VAL A 12 20.31 14.47 -48.16
C VAL A 12 20.62 14.69 -46.68
N LEU A 13 21.82 14.31 -46.22
CA LEU A 13 22.25 14.52 -44.84
C LEU A 13 22.29 16.01 -44.46
N LEU A 14 22.75 16.86 -45.39
CA LEU A 14 22.79 18.32 -45.21
C LEU A 14 21.39 18.92 -45.06
N VAL A 15 20.43 18.47 -45.88
CA VAL A 15 19.03 18.95 -45.80
C VAL A 15 18.38 18.55 -44.47
N ILE A 16 18.63 17.32 -44.01
CA ILE A 16 18.11 16.85 -42.71
C ILE A 16 18.71 17.66 -41.56
N LEU A 17 20.03 17.86 -41.55
CA LEU A 17 20.71 18.64 -40.51
C LEU A 17 20.22 20.10 -40.47
N VAL A 18 20.09 20.75 -41.63
CA VAL A 18 19.60 22.13 -41.72
C VAL A 18 18.15 22.24 -41.26
N SER A 19 17.33 21.21 -41.48
CA SER A 19 15.91 21.20 -41.07
C SER A 19 15.70 20.95 -39.58
N LEU A 20 16.62 20.24 -38.91
CA LEU A 20 16.52 19.90 -37.49
C LEU A 20 17.03 21.00 -36.56
N VAL A 21 17.97 21.84 -37.03
CA VAL A 21 18.56 22.93 -36.22
C VAL A 21 17.51 23.93 -35.70
N PRO A 22 16.55 24.44 -36.50
CA PRO A 22 15.51 25.34 -36.01
C PRO A 22 14.62 24.73 -34.93
N LEU A 23 14.29 23.44 -35.06
CA LEU A 23 13.47 22.70 -34.08
C LEU A 23 14.21 22.54 -32.75
N LEU A 24 15.51 22.27 -32.81
CA LEU A 24 16.35 22.13 -31.62
C LEU A 24 16.54 23.47 -30.90
N ILE A 25 16.71 24.57 -31.65
CA ILE A 25 16.76 25.92 -31.10
C ILE A 25 15.43 26.29 -30.41
N LEU A 26 14.29 25.96 -31.03
CA LEU A 26 12.97 26.21 -30.45
C LEU A 26 12.78 25.42 -29.14
N ALA A 27 13.17 24.14 -29.12
CA ALA A 27 13.11 23.32 -27.92
C ALA A 27 13.96 23.89 -26.78
N VAL A 28 15.19 24.34 -27.07
CA VAL A 28 16.07 24.97 -26.07
C VAL A 28 15.47 26.27 -25.53
N LEU A 29 14.85 27.10 -26.38
CA LEU A 29 14.19 28.34 -25.94
C LEU A 29 12.97 28.07 -25.04
N VAL A 30 12.17 27.05 -25.34
CA VAL A 30 11.04 26.65 -24.48
C VAL A 30 11.53 26.13 -23.13
N ILE A 31 12.58 25.30 -23.12
CA ILE A 31 13.18 24.79 -21.89
C ILE A 31 13.78 25.94 -21.06
N ALA A 32 14.48 26.87 -21.70
CA ALA A 32 15.10 28.01 -21.02
C ALA A 32 14.07 28.98 -20.41
N THR A 33 12.98 29.26 -21.15
CA THR A 33 11.88 30.10 -20.64
C THR A 33 11.13 29.43 -19.51
N PHE A 34 10.86 28.12 -19.60
CA PHE A 34 10.27 27.34 -18.50
C PHE A 34 11.19 27.32 -17.27
N TYR A 35 12.49 27.12 -17.47
CA TYR A 35 13.48 27.15 -16.39
C TYR A 35 13.55 28.52 -15.71
N TRP A 36 13.62 29.62 -16.49
CA TRP A 36 13.61 30.98 -15.95
C TRP A 36 12.33 31.30 -15.21
N TYR A 37 11.17 30.92 -15.74
CA TYR A 37 9.88 31.08 -15.06
C TYR A 37 9.85 30.33 -13.72
N ARG A 38 10.35 29.09 -13.70
CA ARG A 38 10.41 28.25 -12.48
C ARG A 38 11.37 28.85 -11.44
N VAL A 39 12.54 29.34 -11.85
CA VAL A 39 13.51 29.98 -10.93
C VAL A 39 12.96 31.32 -10.40
N TYR A 40 12.32 32.12 -11.25
CA TYR A 40 11.70 33.38 -10.86
C TYR A 40 10.58 33.16 -9.83
N ARG A 41 9.66 32.21 -10.08
CA ARG A 41 8.59 31.84 -9.15
C ARG A 41 9.14 31.34 -7.81
N ARG A 42 10.20 30.52 -7.83
CA ARG A 42 10.85 30.00 -6.62
C ARG A 42 11.51 31.10 -5.77
N ARG A 43 12.10 32.12 -6.41
CA ARG A 43 12.70 33.27 -5.71
C ARG A 43 11.66 34.17 -5.06
N LYS A 44 10.52 34.41 -5.72
CA LYS A 44 9.40 35.18 -5.16
C LYS A 44 8.84 34.53 -3.89
N LEU A 45 8.67 33.19 -3.91
CA LEU A 45 8.13 32.43 -2.78
C LEU A 45 9.11 32.33 -1.59
N ASN A 46 10.42 32.20 -1.86
CA ASN A 46 11.43 32.19 -0.79
C ASN A 46 11.49 33.52 -0.01
N GLN A 47 11.26 34.66 -0.67
CA GLN A 47 11.19 35.96 0.01
C GLN A 47 9.95 36.10 0.90
N GLU A 48 8.83 35.48 0.54
CA GLU A 48 7.61 35.48 1.36
C GLU A 48 7.70 34.54 2.58
N TRP A 49 8.48 33.47 2.47
CA TRP A 49 8.69 32.45 3.52
C TRP A 49 9.62 32.91 4.66
N GLU A 50 10.71 33.63 4.35
CA GLU A 50 11.64 34.15 5.36
C GLU A 50 10.96 35.13 6.34
N ASN A 51 9.91 35.82 5.90
CA ASN A 51 9.22 36.82 6.71
C ASN A 51 8.23 36.25 7.75
N ARG A 52 8.03 34.92 7.83
CA ARG A 52 6.86 34.35 8.56
C ARG A 52 7.12 33.28 9.62
N LYS A 53 8.35 32.98 10.05
CA LYS A 53 8.59 31.92 11.05
C LYS A 53 8.37 32.36 12.51
N PRO A 54 7.56 31.63 13.33
CA PRO A 54 7.66 31.61 14.79
C PRO A 54 8.39 30.34 15.30
N LYS A 55 8.92 30.42 16.54
CA LYS A 55 9.86 29.46 17.17
C LYS A 55 9.18 28.23 17.81
N GLN A 56 9.79 27.05 17.62
CA GLN A 56 9.41 25.72 18.12
C GLN A 56 9.64 25.49 19.64
N ARG A 57 8.86 24.58 20.26
CA ARG A 57 9.18 23.91 21.54
C ARG A 57 8.99 22.38 21.45
N LYS A 58 9.97 21.67 22.04
CA LYS A 58 10.19 20.22 22.27
C LYS A 58 9.06 19.61 23.15
N GLY A 59 8.68 18.33 23.18
CA GLY A 59 9.28 17.01 22.83
C GLY A 59 8.95 16.02 23.99
N VAL A 60 8.99 14.69 23.76
CA VAL A 60 9.41 13.58 24.69
C VAL A 60 8.62 12.24 24.49
N ASP A 61 9.40 11.15 24.62
CA ASP A 61 9.30 9.72 24.23
C ASP A 61 8.79 8.73 25.31
N CYS A 62 8.54 7.45 24.89
CA CYS A 62 8.91 6.11 25.47
C CYS A 62 7.75 5.07 25.35
N SER A 63 7.85 3.90 24.64
CA SER A 63 8.65 2.65 24.85
C SER A 63 8.19 1.88 26.10
N GLU A 64 7.93 0.56 26.18
CA GLU A 64 8.27 -0.67 25.43
C GLU A 64 7.42 -1.86 26.00
N ALA A 65 7.30 -2.99 25.29
CA ALA A 65 7.34 -4.39 25.80
C ALA A 65 6.35 -5.38 25.11
N CYS A 66 6.94 -6.41 24.49
CA CYS A 66 6.34 -7.56 23.81
C CYS A 66 6.03 -8.74 24.77
N ALA A 67 5.14 -9.66 24.36
CA ALA A 67 5.52 -10.98 23.79
C ALA A 67 4.54 -12.16 24.09
N ILE A 68 4.53 -13.09 23.12
CA ILE A 68 4.31 -14.56 23.14
C ILE A 68 2.93 -15.13 22.76
N MET A 69 2.98 -15.98 21.71
CA MET A 69 1.92 -16.68 21.00
C MET A 69 1.58 -18.06 21.59
N ILE A 70 0.36 -18.56 21.30
CA ILE A 70 0.06 -19.98 21.02
C ILE A 70 -0.95 -20.06 19.86
N SER A 71 -0.71 -20.98 18.94
CA SER A 71 -1.47 -21.28 17.71
C SER A 71 -2.71 -22.14 17.95
N ASP A 72 -3.78 -21.94 17.17
CA ASP A 72 -4.65 -23.03 16.70
C ASP A 72 -5.40 -22.67 15.40
N ARG A 73 -5.50 -23.67 14.54
CA ARG A 73 -5.96 -23.65 13.15
C ARG A 73 -7.49 -23.76 13.00
N ASP A 74 -7.92 -23.38 11.80
CA ASP A 74 -9.19 -23.69 11.12
C ASP A 74 -10.43 -22.91 11.52
N SER A 75 -10.89 -22.03 10.62
CA SER A 75 -12.30 -21.84 10.25
C SER A 75 -12.43 -20.82 9.10
N ASP A 76 -12.92 -21.29 7.97
CA ASP A 76 -13.24 -20.51 6.76
C ASP A 76 -14.38 -19.53 7.00
N SER A 77 -14.20 -18.29 6.51
CA SER A 77 -15.12 -17.17 6.69
C SER A 77 -16.20 -17.14 5.60
N SER A 78 -17.46 -17.34 5.99
CA SER A 78 -18.63 -16.93 5.19
C SER A 78 -19.65 -16.25 6.10
N SER A 79 -19.57 -14.92 6.20
CA SER A 79 -20.40 -14.08 7.07
C SER A 79 -21.61 -13.54 6.29
N THR A 80 -22.69 -14.31 6.19
CA THR A 80 -23.93 -13.90 5.51
C THR A 80 -25.00 -13.29 6.42
N HIS A 81 -24.82 -13.28 7.75
CA HIS A 81 -25.92 -12.98 8.68
C HIS A 81 -25.80 -11.66 9.49
N ALA A 82 -24.67 -10.97 9.47
CA ALA A 82 -24.51 -9.71 10.20
C ALA A 82 -25.31 -8.52 9.61
N ASN A 83 -25.83 -8.64 8.38
CA ASN A 83 -26.53 -7.53 7.71
C ASN A 83 -27.99 -7.31 8.16
N ASN A 84 -28.54 -8.08 9.11
CA ASN A 84 -29.97 -8.01 9.47
C ASN A 84 -30.28 -7.51 10.90
N LEU A 85 -29.32 -6.94 11.64
CA LEU A 85 -29.52 -6.51 13.04
C LEU A 85 -29.43 -4.99 13.30
N ASN A 86 -29.65 -4.16 12.28
CA ASN A 86 -29.45 -2.71 12.38
C ASN A 86 -30.59 -1.89 13.04
N HIS A 87 -31.39 -2.45 13.96
CA HIS A 87 -32.41 -1.66 14.68
C HIS A 87 -32.59 -1.89 16.19
N ASN A 88 -31.77 -2.71 16.85
CA ASN A 88 -31.89 -2.87 18.32
C ASN A 88 -30.75 -2.17 19.05
N THR A 89 -31.10 -1.37 20.05
CA THR A 89 -30.20 -0.69 21.01
C THR A 89 -29.45 -1.66 21.94
N GLU A 90 -29.48 -2.95 21.62
CA GLU A 90 -28.88 -4.02 22.42
C GLU A 90 -27.49 -4.35 21.88
N LEU A 91 -26.52 -4.45 22.79
CA LEU A 91 -25.16 -4.83 22.47
C LEU A 91 -25.13 -6.28 21.95
N LEU A 92 -24.25 -6.56 20.99
CA LEU A 92 -24.05 -7.91 20.48
C LEU A 92 -23.54 -8.84 21.60
N PRO A 93 -24.00 -10.11 21.63
CA PRO A 93 -23.61 -11.08 22.63
C PRO A 93 -22.19 -11.63 22.34
N ILE A 94 -21.19 -10.79 22.60
CA ILE A 94 -19.78 -11.05 22.33
C ILE A 94 -19.06 -11.52 23.60
N GLU A 95 -18.32 -12.63 23.47
CA GLU A 95 -17.43 -13.17 24.48
C GLU A 95 -15.97 -13.02 24.02
N LEU A 96 -15.19 -12.19 24.71
CA LEU A 96 -13.76 -12.01 24.42
C LEU A 96 -13.00 -13.30 24.76
N ASP A 97 -12.06 -13.69 23.90
CA ASP A 97 -11.27 -14.92 24.01
C ASP A 97 -9.79 -14.58 24.29
N LEU A 98 -9.03 -14.24 23.25
CA LEU A 98 -7.59 -14.00 23.31
C LEU A 98 -7.23 -12.60 22.82
N GLN A 99 -6.37 -11.88 23.54
CA GLN A 99 -5.74 -10.67 23.00
C GLN A 99 -4.76 -11.05 21.89
N VAL A 100 -5.05 -10.66 20.66
CA VAL A 100 -4.26 -10.99 19.46
C VAL A 100 -3.36 -9.85 19.01
N GLY A 101 -3.58 -8.64 19.52
CA GLY A 101 -2.74 -7.49 19.18
C GLY A 101 -2.92 -6.31 20.11
N LYS A 102 -1.93 -5.43 20.10
CA LYS A 102 -1.98 -4.11 20.73
C LYS A 102 -1.45 -3.09 19.74
N GLY A 103 -2.36 -2.28 19.21
CA GLY A 103 -2.03 -1.19 18.31
C GLY A 103 -1.64 0.07 19.07
N ARG A 104 -1.48 1.17 18.34
CA ARG A 104 -1.19 2.49 18.91
C ARG A 104 -2.31 3.01 19.81
N PHE A 105 -3.56 2.75 19.43
CA PHE A 105 -4.75 3.37 20.03
C PHE A 105 -5.68 2.37 20.74
N ALA A 106 -5.49 1.07 20.50
CA ALA A 106 -6.46 0.06 20.89
C ALA A 106 -5.82 -1.31 21.09
N GLU A 107 -6.52 -2.14 21.85
CA GLU A 107 -6.23 -3.56 21.98
C GLU A 107 -7.17 -4.37 21.09
N VAL A 108 -6.67 -5.42 20.45
CA VAL A 108 -7.44 -6.26 19.54
C VAL A 108 -7.58 -7.64 20.15
N TYR A 109 -8.81 -8.11 20.25
CA TYR A 109 -9.17 -9.42 20.79
C TYR A 109 -9.81 -10.27 19.72
N LYS A 110 -9.44 -11.55 19.66
CA LYS A 110 -10.30 -12.59 19.08
C LYS A 110 -11.50 -12.77 20.02
N ALA A 111 -12.70 -12.87 19.47
CA ALA A 111 -13.91 -13.04 20.25
C ALA A 111 -14.92 -13.94 19.55
N LYS A 112 -15.90 -14.41 20.31
CA LYS A 112 -17.02 -15.23 19.83
C LYS A 112 -18.28 -14.39 19.83
N LEU A 113 -18.90 -14.21 18.66
CA LEU A 113 -20.22 -13.62 18.51
C LEU A 113 -21.26 -14.75 18.56
N LYS A 114 -22.05 -14.81 19.65
CA LYS A 114 -23.08 -15.85 19.83
C LYS A 114 -24.29 -15.57 18.95
N GLN A 115 -24.85 -16.61 18.34
CA GLN A 115 -26.12 -16.50 17.62
C GLN A 115 -27.27 -16.78 18.57
N SER A 116 -28.36 -15.99 18.52
CA SER A 116 -29.43 -15.98 19.53
C SER A 116 -30.20 -17.30 19.73
N SER A 117 -29.94 -18.34 18.93
CA SER A 117 -30.70 -19.59 18.94
C SER A 117 -29.88 -20.87 18.71
N SER A 118 -28.55 -20.81 18.68
CA SER A 118 -27.70 -21.99 18.46
C SER A 118 -26.42 -21.96 19.32
N GLU A 119 -25.84 -23.13 19.61
CA GLU A 119 -24.48 -23.27 20.20
C GLU A 119 -23.38 -22.84 19.20
N GLN A 120 -23.75 -22.38 18.00
CA GLN A 120 -22.81 -21.89 17.00
C GLN A 120 -22.44 -20.44 17.29
N PHE A 121 -21.17 -20.12 17.10
CA PHE A 121 -20.64 -18.77 17.20
C PHE A 121 -19.86 -18.42 15.93
N GLU A 122 -19.87 -17.13 15.60
CA GLU A 122 -18.99 -16.58 14.59
C GLU A 122 -17.72 -16.04 15.27
N THR A 123 -16.55 -16.34 14.74
CA THR A 123 -15.29 -15.76 15.26
C THR A 123 -15.10 -14.37 14.68
N VAL A 124 -15.00 -13.37 15.55
CA VAL A 124 -14.85 -11.95 15.19
C VAL A 124 -13.59 -11.36 15.83
N ALA A 125 -13.11 -10.24 15.28
CA ALA A 125 -12.10 -9.42 15.92
C ALA A 125 -12.78 -8.20 16.56
N VAL A 126 -12.38 -7.90 17.80
CA VAL A 126 -12.90 -6.77 18.58
C VAL A 126 -11.74 -5.85 18.90
N LYS A 127 -11.74 -4.65 18.32
CA LYS A 127 -10.79 -3.59 18.63
C LYS A 127 -11.39 -2.67 19.69
N ILE A 128 -10.78 -2.64 20.87
CA ILE A 128 -11.26 -1.93 22.06
C ILE A 128 -10.41 -0.70 22.28
N PHE A 129 -11.05 0.47 22.26
CA PHE A 129 -10.43 1.76 22.49
C PHE A 129 -10.84 2.27 23.88
N PRO A 130 -9.88 2.78 24.66
CA PRO A 130 -10.20 3.50 25.90
C PRO A 130 -10.81 4.89 25.58
N ASP A 131 -11.37 5.54 26.59
CA ASP A 131 -12.07 6.83 26.46
C ASP A 131 -11.17 7.93 25.85
N GLU A 132 -9.89 7.92 26.20
CA GLU A 132 -8.89 8.87 25.70
C GLU A 132 -8.68 8.77 24.18
N GLU A 133 -8.97 7.61 23.60
CA GLU A 133 -8.78 7.29 22.18
C GLU A 133 -10.09 7.34 21.37
N TYR A 134 -11.12 8.01 21.89
CA TYR A 134 -12.40 8.20 21.21
C TYR A 134 -12.26 8.79 19.80
N ALA A 135 -11.35 9.74 19.61
CA ALA A 135 -11.12 10.37 18.30
C ALA A 135 -10.65 9.35 17.25
N SER A 136 -9.75 8.45 17.66
CA SER A 136 -9.22 7.37 16.84
C SER A 136 -10.31 6.36 16.48
N TRP A 137 -11.11 5.94 17.47
CA TRP A 137 -12.28 5.06 17.25
C TRP A 137 -13.30 5.69 16.30
N LYS A 138 -13.65 6.96 16.52
CA LYS A 138 -14.63 7.68 15.72
C LYS A 138 -14.18 7.79 14.26
N ASN A 139 -12.91 8.13 14.03
CA ASN A 139 -12.37 8.20 12.67
C ASN A 139 -12.47 6.86 11.94
N GLU A 140 -12.06 5.77 12.59
CA GLU A 140 -12.20 4.42 12.02
C GLU A 140 -13.65 4.06 11.75
N LYS A 141 -14.56 4.31 12.71
CA LYS A 141 -15.99 4.09 12.54
C LYS A 141 -16.55 4.86 11.35
N ASP A 142 -16.23 6.15 11.21
CA ASP A 142 -16.74 7.03 10.16
C ASP A 142 -16.21 6.63 8.78
N ILE A 143 -14.99 6.08 8.70
CA ILE A 143 -14.43 5.50 7.47
C ILE A 143 -15.13 4.16 7.16
N PHE A 144 -15.18 3.23 8.12
CA PHE A 144 -15.77 1.90 7.92
C PHE A 144 -17.28 1.91 7.65
N SER A 145 -18.01 2.91 8.14
CA SER A 145 -19.45 3.05 7.92
C SER A 145 -19.81 3.53 6.50
N ASP A 146 -18.82 3.92 5.69
CA ASP A 146 -19.04 4.27 4.29
C ASP A 146 -19.40 3.02 3.47
N ILE A 147 -20.61 3.00 2.91
CA ILE A 147 -21.11 1.88 2.10
C ILE A 147 -20.26 1.63 0.85
N ASP A 148 -19.62 2.67 0.31
CA ASP A 148 -18.80 2.59 -0.89
C ASP A 148 -17.35 2.17 -0.57
N LEU A 149 -16.99 2.03 0.72
CA LEU A 149 -15.70 1.46 1.13
C LEU A 149 -15.65 -0.07 0.99
N LYS A 150 -16.80 -0.76 1.00
CA LYS A 150 -16.85 -2.22 0.98
C LYS A 150 -16.11 -2.81 -0.23
N HIS A 151 -15.09 -3.63 0.03
CA HIS A 151 -14.26 -4.26 -0.98
C HIS A 151 -13.60 -5.53 -0.44
N GLU A 152 -13.24 -6.50 -1.30
CA GLU A 152 -12.64 -7.78 -0.88
C GLU A 152 -11.26 -7.65 -0.23
N ASN A 153 -10.57 -6.55 -0.51
CA ASN A 153 -9.25 -6.20 0.02
C ASN A 153 -9.28 -5.03 1.03
N VAL A 154 -10.45 -4.77 1.62
CA VAL A 154 -10.62 -3.90 2.80
C VAL A 154 -11.31 -4.74 3.88
N LEU A 155 -10.84 -4.65 5.13
CA LEU A 155 -11.35 -5.47 6.23
C LEU A 155 -12.88 -5.33 6.37
N HIS A 156 -13.56 -6.48 6.48
CA HIS A 156 -15.01 -6.49 6.62
C HIS A 156 -15.43 -5.99 8.01
N PHE A 157 -16.01 -4.79 8.03
CA PHE A 157 -16.61 -4.17 9.20
C PHE A 157 -18.02 -4.74 9.44
N LEU A 158 -18.31 -5.12 10.69
CA LEU A 158 -19.63 -5.57 11.11
C LEU A 158 -20.38 -4.40 11.75
N THR A 159 -19.85 -3.86 12.84
CA THR A 159 -20.49 -2.74 13.58
C THR A 159 -19.52 -2.07 14.56
N ALA A 160 -19.97 -0.96 15.14
CA ALA A 160 -19.29 -0.24 16.21
C ALA A 160 -20.24 -0.12 17.42
N GLU A 161 -19.72 -0.35 18.62
CA GLU A 161 -20.50 -0.27 19.86
C GLU A 161 -19.90 0.73 20.84
N GLU A 162 -20.76 1.45 21.55
CA GLU A 162 -20.38 2.30 22.69
C GLU A 162 -20.77 1.58 23.98
N ARG A 163 -19.77 1.08 24.71
CA ARG A 163 -19.95 0.39 26.00
C ARG A 163 -19.79 1.39 27.14
N LYS A 164 -20.86 2.14 27.38
CA LYS A 164 -20.88 3.34 28.25
C LYS A 164 -20.53 3.06 29.71
N VAL A 165 -20.86 1.86 30.22
CA VAL A 165 -20.57 1.50 31.62
C VAL A 165 -19.07 1.29 31.81
N GLU A 166 -18.44 0.61 30.86
CA GLU A 166 -17.01 0.32 30.84
C GLU A 166 -16.17 1.48 30.31
N LYS A 167 -16.80 2.54 29.76
CA LYS A 167 -16.16 3.65 29.04
C LYS A 167 -15.22 3.15 27.93
N GLN A 168 -15.72 2.18 27.17
CA GLN A 168 -14.99 1.59 26.06
C GLN A 168 -15.75 1.77 24.76
N TYR A 169 -14.98 1.94 23.70
CA TYR A 169 -15.49 2.04 22.34
C TYR A 169 -15.00 0.84 21.54
N TRP A 170 -15.92 0.07 20.97
CA TRP A 170 -15.60 -1.18 20.28
C TRP A 170 -15.80 -1.02 18.78
N LEU A 171 -14.90 -1.58 17.99
CA LEU A 171 -15.09 -1.88 16.57
C LEU A 171 -15.05 -3.39 16.39
N ILE A 172 -16.09 -3.93 15.75
CA ILE A 172 -16.24 -5.36 15.51
C ILE A 172 -16.09 -5.63 14.01
N THR A 173 -15.13 -6.49 13.67
CA THR A 173 -14.78 -6.83 12.29
C THR A 173 -14.65 -8.34 12.10
N ALA A 174 -14.57 -8.78 10.86
CA ALA A 174 -14.18 -10.16 10.55
C ALA A 174 -12.82 -10.49 11.17
N TYR A 175 -12.65 -11.73 11.62
CA TYR A 175 -11.39 -12.26 12.11
C TYR A 175 -10.63 -12.98 10.99
N HIS A 176 -9.33 -12.71 10.86
CA HIS A 176 -8.46 -13.40 9.91
C HIS A 176 -7.37 -14.19 10.67
N PRO A 177 -7.44 -15.54 10.72
CA PRO A 177 -6.57 -16.36 11.57
C PRO A 177 -5.08 -16.28 11.25
N ARG A 178 -4.70 -15.91 10.02
CA ARG A 178 -3.29 -15.77 9.63
C ARG A 178 -2.66 -14.47 10.15
N GLY A 179 -3.45 -13.59 10.75
CA GLY A 179 -2.97 -12.35 11.37
C GLY A 179 -2.49 -11.32 10.37
N ASN A 180 -1.60 -10.44 10.82
CA ASN A 180 -1.00 -9.40 10.00
C ASN A 180 0.12 -9.95 9.10
N LEU A 181 0.36 -9.24 7.99
CA LEU A 181 1.33 -9.62 6.96
C LEU A 181 2.76 -9.64 7.50
N GLN A 182 3.13 -8.74 8.41
CA GLN A 182 4.46 -8.74 9.03
C GLN A 182 4.75 -10.06 9.76
N GLU A 183 3.85 -10.49 10.65
CA GLU A 183 3.98 -11.75 11.37
C GLU A 183 3.91 -12.96 10.43
N TYR A 184 3.07 -12.89 9.40
CA TYR A 184 2.98 -13.92 8.38
C TYR A 184 4.31 -14.12 7.65
N LEU A 185 4.92 -13.03 7.15
CA LEU A 185 6.19 -13.03 6.44
C LEU A 185 7.38 -13.39 7.34
N THR A 186 7.29 -13.09 8.64
CA THR A 186 8.28 -13.54 9.64
C THR A 186 8.32 -15.06 9.76
N ARG A 187 7.16 -15.71 9.71
CA ARG A 187 7.02 -17.17 9.93
C ARG A 187 7.12 -18.01 8.66
N HIS A 188 6.91 -17.40 7.49
CA HIS A 188 6.76 -18.13 6.23
C HIS A 188 7.73 -17.61 5.17
N ILE A 189 8.25 -18.54 4.37
CA ILE A 189 8.77 -18.26 3.03
C ILE A 189 7.61 -18.53 2.08
N ILE A 190 7.33 -17.57 1.19
CA ILE A 190 6.19 -17.62 0.28
C ILE A 190 6.61 -18.08 -1.11
N SER A 191 5.69 -18.66 -1.88
CA SER A 191 5.94 -19.02 -3.27
C SER A 191 5.85 -17.80 -4.20
N TRP A 192 6.25 -17.97 -5.46
CA TRP A 192 5.96 -17.00 -6.52
C TRP A 192 4.46 -16.70 -6.65
N GLN A 193 3.61 -17.73 -6.51
CA GLN A 193 2.16 -17.59 -6.60
C GLN A 193 1.61 -16.71 -5.47
N ASP A 194 2.06 -16.99 -4.25
CA ASP A 194 1.65 -16.23 -3.06
C ASP A 194 2.08 -14.77 -3.16
N LEU A 195 3.25 -14.49 -3.75
CA LEU A 195 3.74 -13.12 -3.93
C LEU A 195 2.75 -12.28 -4.74
N TRP A 196 2.27 -12.78 -5.89
CA TRP A 196 1.36 -11.98 -6.72
C TRP A 196 -0.07 -11.97 -6.18
N LEU A 197 -0.49 -13.01 -5.43
CA LEU A 197 -1.75 -12.98 -4.68
C LEU A 197 -1.73 -11.89 -3.60
N LEU A 198 -0.70 -11.86 -2.75
CA LEU A 198 -0.54 -10.89 -1.67
C LEU A 198 -0.29 -9.47 -2.22
N GLY A 199 0.63 -9.32 -3.16
CA GLY A 199 0.98 -8.02 -3.76
C GLY A 199 -0.13 -7.43 -4.60
N GLY A 200 -0.80 -8.25 -5.42
CA GLY A 200 -1.91 -7.82 -6.27
C GLY A 200 -3.14 -7.41 -5.45
N SER A 201 -3.48 -8.18 -4.40
CA SER A 201 -4.60 -7.83 -3.50
C SER A 201 -4.32 -6.60 -2.65
N LEU A 202 -3.07 -6.41 -2.19
CA LEU A 202 -2.63 -5.16 -1.55
C LEU A 202 -2.85 -3.96 -2.47
N ALA A 203 -2.34 -4.04 -3.71
CA ALA A 203 -2.48 -2.95 -4.69
C ALA A 203 -3.94 -2.64 -5.03
N ARG A 204 -4.79 -3.67 -5.22
CA ARG A 204 -6.23 -3.49 -5.43
C ARG A 204 -6.92 -2.83 -4.25
N GLY A 205 -6.56 -3.21 -3.01
CA GLY A 205 -7.06 -2.57 -1.80
C GLY A 205 -6.74 -1.07 -1.77
N VAL A 206 -5.48 -0.71 -2.00
CA VAL A 206 -5.04 0.70 -2.01
C VAL A 206 -5.69 1.47 -3.16
N ALA A 207 -5.77 0.88 -4.36
CA ALA A 207 -6.44 1.48 -5.52
C ALA A 207 -7.93 1.77 -5.23
N HIS A 208 -8.63 0.85 -4.57
CA HIS A 208 -10.02 1.05 -4.16
C HIS A 208 -10.18 2.19 -3.14
N LEU A 209 -9.27 2.30 -2.16
CA LEU A 209 -9.27 3.43 -1.23
C LEU A 209 -9.11 4.76 -1.97
N HIS A 210 -8.15 4.82 -2.89
CA HIS A 210 -7.78 6.03 -3.64
C HIS A 210 -8.77 6.43 -4.74
N SER A 211 -9.65 5.51 -5.15
CA SER A 211 -10.64 5.74 -6.20
C SER A 211 -11.69 6.77 -5.76
N ASP A 212 -12.02 7.67 -6.68
CA ASP A 212 -13.11 8.65 -6.60
C ASP A 212 -14.44 8.11 -7.14
N HIS A 213 -14.47 6.83 -7.51
CA HIS A 213 -15.65 6.14 -7.99
C HIS A 213 -15.68 4.68 -7.51
N THR A 214 -16.87 4.14 -7.35
CA THR A 214 -17.08 2.71 -7.11
C THR A 214 -16.86 1.91 -8.40
N PRO A 215 -16.70 0.58 -8.32
CA PRO A 215 -16.61 -0.28 -9.52
C PRO A 215 -17.82 -0.17 -10.48
N CYS A 216 -18.98 0.26 -9.97
CA CYS A 216 -20.17 0.52 -10.80
C CYS A 216 -20.29 1.98 -11.29
N GLY A 217 -19.25 2.80 -11.12
CA GLY A 217 -19.15 4.17 -11.63
C GLY A 217 -19.86 5.24 -10.80
N ARG A 218 -20.30 4.92 -9.57
CA ARG A 218 -20.88 5.93 -8.67
C ARG A 218 -19.76 6.75 -8.03
N PRO A 219 -19.90 8.07 -7.86
CA PRO A 219 -18.90 8.86 -7.13
C PRO A 219 -18.67 8.32 -5.72
N LYS A 220 -17.41 8.27 -5.31
CA LYS A 220 -16.94 7.83 -3.99
C LYS A 220 -15.93 8.87 -3.49
N VAL A 221 -15.90 9.13 -2.19
CA VAL A 221 -14.86 9.99 -1.61
C VAL A 221 -13.53 9.19 -1.55
N PRO A 222 -12.41 9.70 -2.11
CA PRO A 222 -11.12 9.06 -1.96
C PRO A 222 -10.67 9.04 -0.50
N ILE A 223 -10.01 7.96 -0.09
CA ILE A 223 -9.49 7.78 1.26
C ILE A 223 -8.00 7.51 1.15
N VAL A 224 -7.19 8.20 1.95
CA VAL A 224 -5.77 7.88 2.12
C VAL A 224 -5.55 7.24 3.49
N HIS A 225 -4.71 6.21 3.53
CA HIS A 225 -4.49 5.39 4.71
C HIS A 225 -3.56 6.07 5.73
N ARG A 226 -2.47 6.69 5.26
CA ARG A 226 -1.47 7.46 6.04
C ARG A 226 -0.63 6.68 7.06
N ASP A 227 -1.00 5.44 7.38
CA ASP A 227 -0.18 4.50 8.17
C ASP A 227 -0.12 3.10 7.53
N LEU A 228 0.08 3.04 6.21
CA LEU A 228 0.19 1.77 5.49
C LEU A 228 1.54 1.10 5.82
N LYS A 229 1.47 -0.12 6.34
CA LYS A 229 2.62 -0.95 6.74
C LYS A 229 2.17 -2.40 6.84
N SER A 230 3.11 -3.35 6.82
CA SER A 230 2.81 -4.79 6.85
C SER A 230 2.07 -5.24 8.14
N SER A 231 2.20 -4.53 9.26
CA SER A 231 1.40 -4.81 10.47
C SER A 231 -0.09 -4.40 10.36
N ASN A 232 -0.42 -3.52 9.39
CA ASN A 232 -1.78 -3.00 9.14
C ASN A 232 -2.41 -3.60 7.87
N VAL A 233 -1.84 -4.71 7.40
CA VAL A 233 -2.38 -5.53 6.30
C VAL A 233 -2.63 -6.92 6.86
N LEU A 234 -3.84 -7.45 6.72
CA LEU A 234 -4.20 -8.80 7.19
C LEU A 234 -4.13 -9.80 6.04
N VAL A 235 -3.70 -11.03 6.35
CA VAL A 235 -3.66 -12.14 5.41
C VAL A 235 -4.92 -13.00 5.57
N LYS A 236 -5.68 -13.16 4.47
CA LYS A 236 -6.90 -13.96 4.43
C LYS A 236 -6.59 -15.45 4.22
N GLY A 237 -7.61 -16.30 4.39
CA GLY A 237 -7.50 -17.76 4.20
C GLY A 237 -6.99 -18.17 2.82
N ASP A 238 -7.40 -17.41 1.79
CA ASP A 238 -7.06 -17.55 0.36
C ASP A 238 -5.72 -16.91 -0.04
N LEU A 239 -4.90 -16.48 0.93
CA LEU A 239 -3.63 -15.77 0.72
C LEU A 239 -3.74 -14.44 -0.03
N THR A 240 -4.92 -13.84 -0.03
CA THR A 240 -5.09 -12.42 -0.40
C THR A 240 -4.99 -11.51 0.84
N CYS A 241 -4.71 -10.25 0.62
CA CYS A 241 -4.62 -9.22 1.64
C CYS A 241 -5.94 -8.47 1.82
N CYS A 242 -6.17 -7.94 3.02
CA CYS A 242 -7.10 -6.83 3.23
C CYS A 242 -6.49 -5.76 4.14
N LEU A 243 -6.83 -4.49 3.87
CA LEU A 243 -6.37 -3.33 4.62
C LEU A 243 -7.18 -3.15 5.91
N CYS A 244 -6.50 -2.82 7.01
CA CYS A 244 -7.13 -2.52 8.30
C CYS A 244 -6.45 -1.33 8.99
N ASP A 245 -7.00 -0.88 10.13
CA ASP A 245 -6.47 0.20 10.96
C ASP A 245 -6.48 1.59 10.27
N PHE A 246 -7.68 2.16 10.15
CA PHE A 246 -7.92 3.48 9.57
C PHE A 246 -7.84 4.62 10.59
N GLY A 247 -7.22 4.41 11.76
CA GLY A 247 -7.17 5.40 12.85
C GLY A 247 -6.59 6.74 12.43
N LEU A 248 -5.64 6.71 11.49
CA LEU A 248 -5.00 7.89 10.89
C LEU A 248 -5.51 8.21 9.48
N GLY A 249 -6.47 7.44 8.97
CA GLY A 249 -7.01 7.60 7.63
C GLY A 249 -7.67 8.97 7.45
N LEU A 250 -7.63 9.48 6.22
CA LEU A 250 -8.21 10.77 5.87
C LEU A 250 -9.09 10.61 4.64
N ARG A 251 -10.36 11.02 4.77
CA ARG A 251 -11.31 11.16 3.66
C ARG A 251 -11.01 12.46 2.94
N LEU A 252 -10.66 12.39 1.65
CA LEU A 252 -10.30 13.54 0.83
C LEU A 252 -11.57 14.21 0.27
N ASP A 253 -12.37 14.76 1.17
CA ASP A 253 -13.56 15.53 0.82
C ASP A 253 -13.18 16.95 0.35
N ASN A 254 -13.96 17.50 -0.57
CA ASN A 254 -13.82 18.86 -1.08
C ASN A 254 -14.05 19.92 0.02
N SER A 255 -14.59 19.53 1.17
CA SER A 255 -14.79 20.39 2.34
C SER A 255 -13.50 20.61 3.16
N LEU A 256 -12.43 19.84 2.95
CA LEU A 256 -11.19 19.97 3.68
C LEU A 256 -10.48 21.29 3.32
N SER A 257 -10.18 22.10 4.34
CA SER A 257 -9.35 23.29 4.16
C SER A 257 -7.86 22.93 4.14
N VAL A 258 -7.04 23.82 3.58
CA VAL A 258 -5.56 23.70 3.64
C VAL A 258 -5.07 23.68 5.08
N ASP A 259 -5.74 24.40 6.00
CA ASP A 259 -5.41 24.40 7.42
C ASP A 259 -5.73 23.05 8.08
N ASP A 260 -6.84 22.39 7.72
CA ASP A 260 -7.15 21.04 8.19
C ASP A 260 -6.09 20.03 7.73
N LEU A 261 -5.69 20.12 6.46
CA LEU A 261 -4.62 19.30 5.89
C LEU A 261 -3.26 19.56 6.56
N ALA A 262 -2.92 20.81 6.85
CA ALA A 262 -1.69 21.18 7.54
C ALA A 262 -1.67 20.68 8.99
N ASN A 263 -2.79 20.83 9.70
CA ASN A 263 -2.96 20.39 11.09
C ASN A 263 -3.03 18.86 11.21
N SER A 264 -3.37 18.16 10.13
CA SER A 264 -3.33 16.70 10.06
C SER A 264 -1.91 16.12 10.25
N GLY A 265 -0.87 16.95 10.11
CA GLY A 265 0.48 16.72 10.63
C GLY A 265 1.32 15.62 9.97
N GLN A 266 2.56 15.48 10.48
CA GLN A 266 3.46 14.36 10.20
C GLN A 266 3.05 13.17 11.08
N VAL A 267 2.05 12.42 10.63
CA VAL A 267 1.53 11.21 11.31
C VAL A 267 1.90 9.94 10.55
N GLY A 268 1.71 8.80 11.20
CA GLY A 268 2.07 7.48 10.70
C GLY A 268 3.37 6.96 11.30
N THR A 269 3.77 5.78 10.85
CA THR A 269 4.97 5.09 11.35
C THR A 269 6.21 5.59 10.62
N ALA A 270 7.17 6.18 11.36
CA ALA A 270 8.34 6.84 10.79
C ALA A 270 9.11 6.00 9.75
N ARG A 271 9.22 4.68 9.97
CA ARG A 271 9.89 3.72 9.07
C ARG A 271 9.31 3.70 7.65
N TYR A 272 8.00 3.96 7.52
CA TYR A 272 7.25 3.89 6.27
C TYR A 272 6.96 5.26 5.66
N MET A 273 7.29 6.36 6.35
CA MET A 273 7.01 7.71 5.88
C MET A 273 7.74 8.02 4.56
N ALA A 274 6.98 8.54 3.60
CA ALA A 274 7.53 9.04 2.35
C ALA A 274 8.49 10.22 2.58
N PRO A 275 9.45 10.46 1.66
CA PRO A 275 10.43 11.54 1.75
C PRO A 275 9.81 12.92 2.08
N GLU A 276 8.76 13.30 1.38
CA GLU A 276 8.04 14.56 1.53
C GLU A 276 7.27 14.66 2.86
N VAL A 277 6.85 13.53 3.43
CA VAL A 277 6.28 13.46 4.79
C VAL A 277 7.38 13.70 5.82
N LEU A 278 8.53 13.05 5.63
CA LEU A 278 9.71 13.22 6.48
C LEU A 278 10.21 14.67 6.50
N GLU A 279 10.19 15.36 5.35
CA GLU A 279 10.58 16.78 5.24
C GLU A 279 9.48 17.76 5.68
N SER A 280 8.27 17.27 5.97
CA SER A 280 7.07 18.10 6.22
C SER A 280 6.77 19.05 5.06
N ARG A 281 6.92 18.57 3.82
CA ARG A 281 6.74 19.32 2.56
C ARG A 281 5.74 18.67 1.60
N ILE A 282 4.70 18.05 2.14
CA ILE A 282 3.56 17.58 1.33
C ILE A 282 2.92 18.80 0.67
N ASN A 283 2.62 18.70 -0.63
CA ASN A 283 1.87 19.73 -1.32
C ASN A 283 0.40 19.67 -0.91
N LEU A 284 -0.01 20.57 -0.03
CA LEU A 284 -1.38 20.62 0.50
C LEU A 284 -2.42 21.13 -0.53
N GLU A 285 -1.97 21.72 -1.64
CA GLU A 285 -2.85 22.17 -2.73
C GLU A 285 -3.23 21.02 -3.68
N ASN A 286 -2.45 19.93 -3.69
CA ASN A 286 -2.70 18.77 -4.54
C ASN A 286 -3.09 17.55 -3.68
N ILE A 287 -4.36 17.17 -3.72
CA ILE A 287 -4.88 15.98 -3.03
C ILE A 287 -4.13 14.70 -3.42
N GLU A 288 -3.66 14.62 -4.67
CA GLU A 288 -2.91 13.46 -5.18
C GLU A 288 -1.60 13.26 -4.40
N SER A 289 -1.03 14.33 -3.83
CA SER A 289 0.17 14.24 -2.99
C SER A 289 -0.02 13.39 -1.75
N PHE A 290 -1.23 13.30 -1.20
CA PHE A 290 -1.50 12.40 -0.08
C PHE A 290 -1.53 10.93 -0.52
N LYS A 291 -2.13 10.63 -1.67
CA LYS A 291 -2.17 9.26 -2.23
C LYS A 291 -0.77 8.76 -2.58
N GLN A 292 0.09 9.64 -3.11
CA GLN A 292 1.49 9.34 -3.41
C GLN A 292 2.28 8.91 -2.15
N THR A 293 1.91 9.35 -0.94
CA THR A 293 2.54 8.88 0.31
C THR A 293 2.19 7.43 0.65
N ASP A 294 0.94 7.02 0.39
CA ASP A 294 0.50 5.63 0.56
C ASP A 294 1.20 4.73 -0.47
N VAL A 295 1.39 5.20 -1.71
CA VAL A 295 2.12 4.44 -2.75
C VAL A 295 3.56 4.15 -2.33
N TYR A 296 4.26 5.15 -1.76
CA TYR A 296 5.61 4.94 -1.22
C TYR A 296 5.61 3.87 -0.12
N SER A 297 4.66 3.96 0.80
CA SER A 297 4.51 3.00 1.90
C SER A 297 4.18 1.59 1.38
N MET A 298 3.31 1.49 0.36
CA MET A 298 2.97 0.25 -0.33
C MET A 298 4.19 -0.38 -0.99
N ALA A 299 5.08 0.42 -1.59
CA ALA A 299 6.32 -0.07 -2.20
C ALA A 299 7.22 -0.77 -1.17
N LEU A 300 7.30 -0.25 0.05
CA LEU A 300 8.04 -0.88 1.15
C LEU A 300 7.40 -2.22 1.55
N VAL A 301 6.07 -2.29 1.62
CA VAL A 301 5.36 -3.55 1.90
C VAL A 301 5.53 -4.57 0.77
N LEU A 302 5.51 -4.14 -0.50
CA LEU A 302 5.79 -5.00 -1.64
C LEU A 302 7.24 -5.53 -1.61
N TRP A 303 8.19 -4.72 -1.16
CA TRP A 303 9.56 -5.17 -0.92
C TRP A 303 9.63 -6.24 0.18
N GLU A 304 8.90 -6.06 1.29
CA GLU A 304 8.81 -7.07 2.36
C GLU A 304 8.27 -8.40 1.83
N ILE A 305 7.17 -8.38 1.06
CA ILE A 305 6.61 -9.56 0.41
C ILE A 305 7.65 -10.23 -0.49
N THR A 306 8.32 -9.44 -1.34
CA THR A 306 9.32 -9.94 -2.30
C THR A 306 10.52 -10.57 -1.59
N SER A 307 10.98 -9.97 -0.49
CA SER A 307 12.13 -10.44 0.30
C SER A 307 11.96 -11.83 0.89
N ARG A 308 10.72 -12.33 0.96
CA ARG A 308 10.35 -13.63 1.53
C ARG A 308 9.90 -14.64 0.49
N CYS A 309 10.02 -14.33 -0.81
CA CYS A 309 9.63 -15.23 -1.88
C CYS A 309 10.74 -16.24 -2.21
N ASN A 310 10.44 -17.52 -2.39
CA ASN A 310 11.47 -18.50 -2.77
C ASN A 310 11.99 -18.33 -4.22
N ALA A 311 11.30 -17.56 -5.06
CA ALA A 311 11.70 -17.31 -6.44
C ALA A 311 12.97 -16.43 -6.56
N ILE A 312 13.37 -15.73 -5.49
CA ILE A 312 14.62 -14.96 -5.44
C ILE A 312 15.87 -15.82 -5.14
N GLY A 313 15.70 -17.13 -4.96
CA GLY A 313 16.78 -18.05 -4.60
C GLY A 313 16.97 -18.14 -3.08
N GLU A 314 18.13 -17.73 -2.57
CA GLU A 314 18.40 -17.76 -1.13
C GLU A 314 17.58 -16.67 -0.41
N VAL A 315 16.68 -17.10 0.46
CA VAL A 315 15.78 -16.23 1.23
C VAL A 315 16.34 -16.02 2.63
N LYS A 316 16.65 -14.77 2.98
CA LYS A 316 17.09 -14.37 4.32
C LYS A 316 15.90 -14.32 5.29
N ASP A 317 16.18 -14.34 6.59
CA ASP A 317 15.18 -14.07 7.62
C ASP A 317 14.50 -12.72 7.38
N TYR A 318 13.23 -12.63 7.80
CA TYR A 318 12.46 -11.40 7.65
C TYR A 318 13.12 -10.26 8.43
N GLU A 319 13.29 -9.14 7.76
CA GLU A 319 13.63 -7.86 8.37
C GLU A 319 12.63 -6.80 7.91
N PRO A 320 12.16 -5.90 8.80
CA PRO A 320 11.37 -4.77 8.36
C PRO A 320 12.21 -3.84 7.47
N PRO A 321 11.59 -2.98 6.65
CA PRO A 321 12.32 -2.05 5.79
C PRO A 321 13.33 -1.23 6.58
N PHE A 322 14.58 -1.15 6.11
CA PHE A 322 15.69 -0.48 6.81
C PHE A 322 16.11 -1.13 8.15
N GLY A 323 15.71 -2.38 8.44
CA GLY A 323 16.01 -3.08 9.70
C GLY A 323 17.49 -3.09 10.10
N SER A 324 18.38 -3.28 9.14
CA SER A 324 19.84 -3.24 9.36
C SER A 324 20.45 -1.83 9.50
N LYS A 325 19.69 -0.77 9.20
CA LYS A 325 20.18 0.63 9.17
C LYS A 325 19.67 1.50 10.32
N VAL A 326 18.55 1.15 10.92
CA VAL A 326 17.92 1.94 11.99
C VAL A 326 17.44 1.05 13.12
N ARG A 327 17.30 1.63 14.32
CA ARG A 327 16.73 0.95 15.50
C ARG A 327 15.32 0.41 15.22
N GLU A 328 14.84 -0.50 16.05
CA GLU A 328 13.51 -1.14 15.92
C GLU A 328 12.37 -0.11 15.81
N HIS A 329 12.40 0.93 16.65
CA HIS A 329 11.43 2.03 16.65
C HIS A 329 12.09 3.36 16.22
N PRO A 330 12.37 3.57 14.92
CA PRO A 330 13.17 4.70 14.47
C PRO A 330 12.44 6.02 14.69
N CYS A 331 13.17 7.06 15.11
CA CYS A 331 12.62 8.41 15.13
C CYS A 331 12.63 9.01 13.71
N VAL A 332 11.81 10.04 13.48
CA VAL A 332 11.75 10.75 12.21
C VAL A 332 13.12 11.22 11.73
N GLU A 333 13.96 11.74 12.63
CA GLU A 333 15.27 12.29 12.26
C GLU A 333 16.22 11.21 11.71
N SER A 334 16.24 10.03 12.34
CA SER A 334 17.01 8.88 11.84
C SER A 334 16.52 8.41 10.46
N MET A 335 15.22 8.56 10.17
CA MET A 335 14.65 8.21 8.87
C MET A 335 14.95 9.27 7.81
N LYS A 336 14.97 10.56 8.16
CA LYS A 336 15.41 11.63 7.24
C LYS A 336 16.84 11.39 6.77
N ASP A 337 17.72 11.04 7.69
CA ASP A 337 19.12 10.72 7.40
C ASP A 337 19.23 9.63 6.32
N ASN A 338 18.52 8.52 6.51
CA ASN A 338 18.55 7.40 5.57
C ASN A 338 17.83 7.71 4.25
N VAL A 339 16.60 8.22 4.30
CA VAL A 339 15.70 8.32 3.14
C VAL A 339 15.91 9.60 2.33
N LEU A 340 16.19 10.73 3.00
CA LEU A 340 16.37 12.03 2.37
C LEU A 340 17.84 12.32 2.06
N ARG A 341 18.71 12.30 3.07
CA ARG A 341 20.12 12.68 2.90
C ARG A 341 20.87 11.63 2.10
N ASP A 342 20.76 10.37 2.51
CA ASP A 342 21.54 9.28 1.91
C ASP A 342 20.82 8.64 0.70
N ARG A 343 19.61 9.10 0.38
CA ARG A 343 18.74 8.57 -0.69
C ARG A 343 18.53 7.05 -0.60
N GLY A 344 18.62 6.51 0.61
CA GLY A 344 18.57 5.09 0.88
C GLY A 344 17.20 4.49 0.63
N ARG A 345 17.19 3.26 0.13
CA ARG A 345 16.05 2.35 0.07
C ARG A 345 16.45 0.99 0.66
N PRO A 346 15.49 0.11 0.98
CA PRO A 346 15.77 -1.30 1.20
C PRO A 346 16.53 -1.90 0.00
N GLU A 347 17.46 -2.80 0.27
CA GLU A 347 18.32 -3.37 -0.77
C GLU A 347 17.52 -4.34 -1.65
N ILE A 348 17.72 -4.25 -2.97
CA ILE A 348 17.26 -5.24 -3.94
C ILE A 348 18.51 -5.88 -4.55
N PRO A 349 18.95 -7.05 -4.03
CA PRO A 349 20.08 -7.78 -4.59
C PRO A 349 19.86 -8.11 -6.07
N SER A 350 20.94 -8.06 -6.87
CA SER A 350 20.85 -8.38 -8.30
C SER A 350 20.40 -9.82 -8.57
N SER A 351 20.57 -10.74 -7.61
CA SER A 351 20.09 -12.12 -7.68
C SER A 351 18.57 -12.23 -7.78
N TRP A 352 17.81 -11.24 -7.27
CA TRP A 352 16.35 -11.25 -7.36
C TRP A 352 15.86 -11.13 -8.81
N ASN A 353 16.68 -10.54 -9.68
CA ASN A 353 16.37 -10.36 -11.10
C ASN A 353 16.54 -11.64 -11.93
N SER A 354 16.96 -12.76 -11.33
CA SER A 354 17.04 -14.05 -12.04
C SER A 354 15.66 -14.59 -12.43
N HIS A 355 14.60 -14.23 -11.70
CA HIS A 355 13.23 -14.58 -12.05
C HIS A 355 12.53 -13.39 -12.73
N GLN A 356 12.05 -13.58 -13.96
CA GLN A 356 11.47 -12.49 -14.77
C GLN A 356 10.27 -11.81 -14.08
N GLY A 357 9.41 -12.59 -13.42
CA GLY A 357 8.29 -12.04 -12.66
C GLY A 357 8.75 -11.19 -11.46
N VAL A 358 9.80 -11.62 -10.75
CA VAL A 358 10.31 -10.86 -9.60
C VAL A 358 11.02 -9.59 -10.08
N GLN A 359 11.70 -9.65 -11.22
CA GLN A 359 12.29 -8.47 -11.86
C GLN A 359 11.23 -7.38 -12.13
N LEU A 360 10.05 -7.76 -12.65
CA LEU A 360 8.95 -6.81 -12.88
C LEU A 360 8.40 -6.22 -11.58
N VAL A 361 8.28 -7.04 -10.53
CA VAL A 361 7.88 -6.57 -9.18
C VAL A 361 8.92 -5.58 -8.64
N CYS A 362 10.21 -5.88 -8.76
CA CYS A 362 11.30 -5.00 -8.33
C CYS A 362 11.32 -3.67 -9.11
N ALA A 363 11.07 -3.70 -10.42
CA ALA A 363 10.93 -2.49 -11.23
C ALA A 363 9.75 -1.63 -10.75
N THR A 364 8.61 -2.27 -10.48
CA THR A 364 7.40 -1.62 -9.96
C THR A 364 7.65 -0.99 -8.59
N ILE A 365 8.34 -1.69 -7.67
CA ILE A 365 8.77 -1.14 -6.38
C ILE A 365 9.66 0.08 -6.58
N ASN A 366 10.60 0.02 -7.52
CA ASN A 366 11.53 1.11 -7.80
C ASN A 366 10.83 2.40 -8.25
N GLU A 367 9.79 2.28 -9.07
CA GLU A 367 8.97 3.41 -9.49
C GLU A 367 8.09 3.93 -8.35
N CYS A 368 7.53 3.05 -7.51
CA CYS A 368 6.62 3.45 -6.43
C CYS A 368 7.32 4.15 -5.25
N TRP A 369 8.59 3.85 -4.97
CA TRP A 369 9.34 4.51 -3.89
C TRP A 369 10.23 5.65 -4.36
N ASP A 370 9.97 6.22 -5.53
CA ASP A 370 10.74 7.35 -6.06
C ASP A 370 10.77 8.53 -5.07
N HIS A 371 11.85 9.30 -5.11
CA HIS A 371 11.96 10.48 -4.28
C HIS A 371 10.93 11.56 -4.69
N ASP A 372 10.71 11.75 -5.99
CA ASP A 372 9.70 12.65 -6.51
C ASP A 372 8.33 11.96 -6.46
N PRO A 373 7.35 12.46 -5.69
CA PRO A 373 6.06 11.83 -5.58
C PRO A 373 5.28 11.81 -6.90
N GLU A 374 5.52 12.75 -7.82
CA GLU A 374 4.88 12.80 -9.15
C GLU A 374 5.45 11.75 -10.13
N ALA A 375 6.63 11.18 -9.84
CA ALA A 375 7.22 10.10 -10.63
C ALA A 375 6.70 8.71 -10.24
N ARG A 376 5.94 8.62 -9.13
CA ARG A 376 5.43 7.35 -8.62
C ARG A 376 4.24 6.87 -9.44
N LEU A 377 4.14 5.54 -9.59
CA LEU A 377 2.94 4.91 -10.12
C LEU A 377 1.74 5.20 -9.22
N THR A 378 0.53 5.14 -9.79
CA THR A 378 -0.68 5.07 -8.96
C THR A 378 -0.88 3.64 -8.46
N ALA A 379 -1.61 3.46 -7.36
CA ALA A 379 -1.97 2.13 -6.89
C ALA A 379 -2.77 1.32 -7.94
N HIS A 380 -3.55 2.00 -8.78
CA HIS A 380 -4.25 1.38 -9.90
C HIS A 380 -3.28 0.80 -10.94
N CYS A 381 -2.29 1.58 -11.37
CA CYS A 381 -1.26 1.10 -12.31
C CYS A 381 -0.47 -0.09 -11.73
N VAL A 382 -0.22 -0.10 -10.42
CA VAL A 382 0.41 -1.26 -9.75
C VAL A 382 -0.51 -2.47 -9.82
N ALA A 383 -1.80 -2.31 -9.51
CA ALA A 383 -2.77 -3.40 -9.58
C ALA A 383 -2.89 -4.00 -10.99
N GLU A 384 -2.85 -3.17 -12.05
CA GLU A 384 -2.82 -3.62 -13.45
C GLU A 384 -1.57 -4.46 -13.74
N ARG A 385 -0.38 -4.01 -13.33
CA ARG A 385 0.86 -4.80 -13.51
C ARG A 385 0.79 -6.17 -12.83
N PHE A 386 0.19 -6.25 -11.64
CA PHE A 386 -0.03 -7.53 -10.96
C PHE A 386 -1.07 -8.42 -11.66
N HIS A 387 -2.11 -7.84 -12.25
CA HIS A 387 -3.10 -8.57 -13.02
C HIS A 387 -2.49 -9.20 -14.29
N ASP A 388 -1.65 -8.45 -15.00
CA ASP A 388 -0.98 -8.92 -16.22
C ASP A 388 -0.02 -10.09 -15.92
N MET A 389 0.65 -10.08 -14.76
CA MET A 389 1.51 -11.18 -14.32
C MET A 389 0.74 -12.48 -14.09
N ASP A 390 -0.42 -12.42 -13.41
CA ASP A 390 -1.29 -13.59 -13.19
C ASP A 390 -1.76 -14.18 -14.53
N HIS A 391 -2.15 -13.32 -15.48
CA HIS A 391 -2.60 -13.76 -16.80
C HIS A 391 -1.49 -14.46 -17.59
N MET A 392 -0.27 -13.92 -17.59
CA MET A 392 0.87 -14.50 -18.28
C MET A 392 1.26 -15.87 -17.71
N ASP A 393 1.25 -16.03 -16.39
CA ASP A 393 1.60 -17.29 -15.72
C ASP A 393 0.59 -18.41 -16.05
N LYS A 394 -0.71 -18.06 -16.09
CA LYS A 394 -1.80 -18.97 -16.49
C LYS A 394 -1.68 -19.44 -17.94
N LEU A 395 -1.21 -18.57 -18.84
CA LEU A 395 -0.98 -18.92 -20.25
C LEU A 395 0.24 -19.85 -20.40
N SER A 396 1.35 -19.57 -19.70
CA SER A 396 2.52 -20.45 -19.73
C SER A 396 2.24 -21.83 -19.14
N GLY A 397 1.45 -21.91 -18.07
CA GLY A 397 1.04 -23.18 -17.46
C GLY A 397 0.19 -24.05 -18.39
N ARG A 398 -0.65 -23.45 -19.24
CA ARG A 398 -1.46 -24.17 -20.24
C ARG A 398 -0.65 -24.68 -21.43
N SER A 399 0.41 -23.97 -21.82
CA SER A 399 1.28 -24.38 -22.93
C SER A 399 2.12 -25.62 -22.60
N CYS A 400 2.41 -25.89 -21.32
CA CYS A 400 3.15 -27.11 -20.92
C CYS A 400 2.26 -28.36 -20.78
N SER A 401 0.94 -28.24 -20.95
CA SER A 401 -0.01 -29.35 -20.83
C SER A 401 -0.63 -29.78 -22.17
N GLU A 402 0.04 -29.55 -23.30
CA GLU A 402 -0.44 -30.07 -24.59
C GLU A 402 -0.57 -31.61 -24.55
N GLU A 403 -1.78 -32.04 -24.91
CA GLU A 403 -2.28 -33.40 -24.88
C GLU A 403 -1.36 -34.37 -25.63
N LYS A 404 -0.91 -35.43 -24.95
CA LYS A 404 -0.47 -36.66 -25.62
C LYS A 404 -1.67 -37.28 -26.31
N ILE A 405 -1.83 -36.98 -27.60
CA ILE A 405 -2.66 -37.79 -28.51
C ILE A 405 -2.02 -39.19 -28.56
N PRO A 406 -2.74 -40.28 -28.26
CA PRO A 406 -2.20 -41.62 -28.44
C PRO A 406 -2.12 -41.92 -29.94
N GLU A 407 -0.91 -42.11 -30.45
CA GLU A 407 -0.71 -42.81 -31.73
C GLU A 407 -1.03 -44.29 -31.51
N ASP A 408 -2.23 -44.71 -31.88
CA ASP A 408 -2.54 -46.13 -32.09
C ASP A 408 -3.61 -46.27 -33.18
N CYS A 409 -3.16 -46.52 -34.41
CA CYS A 409 -3.91 -47.26 -35.42
C CYS A 409 -2.93 -48.01 -36.30
N SER A 410 -2.51 -49.16 -35.80
CA SER A 410 -1.86 -50.22 -36.58
C SER A 410 -2.75 -50.63 -37.75
N VAL A 411 -2.18 -50.58 -38.95
CA VAL A 411 -2.68 -51.22 -40.16
C VAL A 411 -2.78 -52.73 -39.90
N SER A 412 -3.97 -53.29 -40.05
CA SER A 412 -4.17 -54.74 -40.17
C SER A 412 -4.74 -55.07 -41.53
N ASP A 413 -3.87 -55.62 -42.38
CA ASP A 413 -4.22 -56.42 -43.55
C ASP A 413 -5.13 -57.59 -43.16
N GLY A 414 -6.15 -57.85 -43.99
CA GLY A 414 -7.05 -58.99 -43.81
C GLY A 414 -7.86 -59.29 -45.07
N LYS A 415 -7.30 -60.21 -45.87
CA LYS A 415 -7.87 -61.13 -46.87
C LYS A 415 -9.32 -60.97 -47.34
#